data_AF-A0A1I7IYI4-F1
#
_entry.id   AF-A0A1I7IYI4-F1
#
_cell.length_a   1.000
_cell.length_b   1.000
_cell.length_c   1.000
_cell.angle_alpha   90.00
_cell.angle_beta   90.00
_cell.angle_gamma   90.00
#
_symmetry.space_group_name_H-M   'P 1'
#
loop_
_entity.id
_entity.type
_entity.pdbx_description
1 polymer ?
#
loop_
_entity_poly.entity_id
_entity_poly.type
_entity_poly.pdbx_seq_one_letter_code
_entity_poly.pdbx_strand_id
1 'polypeptide(L)'
;MHFTSPGNADNLPPSLLQRWNDTIKRKYAGQGGLHSKFFVLDPQLIQAGDTPVSWPGDPAEPAFCMSEAVARVLSDWGVRGRHALHNEYCEYRVIDGVDAAGNLRPKRVQVTTELREYWECVAVHDPVALRSMCEQVLGAAPTWQDLYGVSDPVALSARRRKVAFARQTAGNGGDPELQDAGVPAQPEGDLNRRNALFMTHPINGLDDLLYIVLFGAQPYARMVGGERRPATKEQIFRAFGVTQLACRHADPAAATAAHQQAYEGRKISFSPDLGVYINEFTESAFEYQDQPLPPAWLRRSRGNQRLEFGPPDTEDVFLDDIVLVEGASRTPLTGGYDVVRHIEVGPKLRIGPPSVLKEADYKMLTEDATAIPCSEAEICQRIKSLKAEYDQAAQAGRVAPRRMGWRE
;
A
#
# COMPACT_ATOMS: atom_id res chain seq x y z
N MET A 1 -18.60 -17.88 5.64
CA MET A 1 -17.56 -16.88 5.31
C MET A 1 -17.83 -15.61 6.07
N HIS A 2 -16.96 -15.36 7.02
CA HIS A 2 -17.14 -14.32 8.02
C HIS A 2 -15.86 -13.49 8.08
N PHE A 3 -15.61 -12.71 7.02
CA PHE A 3 -14.68 -11.60 7.13
C PHE A 3 -15.34 -10.47 7.93
N THR A 4 -14.58 -9.88 8.86
CA THR A 4 -14.95 -8.67 9.60
C THR A 4 -14.45 -7.43 8.85
N SER A 5 -14.62 -6.23 9.44
CA SER A 5 -13.95 -5.04 8.92
C SER A 5 -12.43 -5.21 9.04
N PRO A 6 -11.63 -4.75 8.07
CA PRO A 6 -10.17 -4.69 8.18
C PRO A 6 -9.73 -4.06 9.51
N GLY A 7 -8.76 -4.67 10.18
CA GLY A 7 -8.24 -4.29 11.49
C GLY A 7 -9.25 -4.30 12.64
N ASN A 8 -10.46 -4.82 12.42
CA ASN A 8 -11.62 -4.57 13.28
C ASN A 8 -11.83 -3.07 13.57
N ALA A 9 -11.48 -2.22 12.60
CA ALA A 9 -11.44 -0.77 12.74
C ALA A 9 -12.84 -0.14 12.81
N ASP A 10 -13.86 -0.83 12.31
CA ASP A 10 -15.21 -0.32 12.15
C ASP A 10 -16.25 -1.27 12.74
N ASN A 11 -17.17 -0.74 13.54
CA ASN A 11 -18.36 -1.48 13.96
C ASN A 11 -19.47 -1.38 12.91
N LEU A 12 -19.28 -2.06 11.78
CA LEU A 12 -20.23 -2.02 10.66
C LEU A 12 -21.46 -2.91 10.89
N PRO A 13 -22.64 -2.51 10.39
CA PRO A 13 -23.83 -3.36 10.46
C PRO A 13 -23.63 -4.64 9.63
N PRO A 14 -24.29 -5.77 10.01
CA PRO A 14 -24.12 -7.06 9.32
C PRO A 14 -24.39 -7.02 7.81
N SER A 15 -25.34 -6.18 7.37
CA SER A 15 -25.66 -6.00 5.95
C SER A 15 -24.48 -5.42 5.15
N LEU A 16 -23.72 -4.50 5.74
CA LEU A 16 -22.56 -3.89 5.09
C LEU A 16 -21.35 -4.82 5.12
N LEU A 17 -21.14 -5.56 6.22
CA LEU A 17 -20.16 -6.64 6.27
C LEU A 17 -20.45 -7.71 5.21
N GLN A 18 -21.72 -8.03 4.96
CA GLN A 18 -22.08 -8.96 3.88
C GLN A 18 -21.68 -8.41 2.50
N ARG A 19 -21.86 -7.10 2.24
CA ARG A 19 -21.41 -6.47 0.99
C ARG A 19 -19.90 -6.57 0.82
N TRP A 20 -19.16 -6.35 1.89
CA TRP A 20 -17.71 -6.52 1.90
C TRP A 20 -17.29 -7.97 1.59
N ASN A 21 -17.92 -8.94 2.26
CA ASN A 21 -17.70 -10.36 2.00
C ASN A 21 -18.04 -10.74 0.54
N ASP A 22 -19.09 -10.17 -0.04
CA ASP A 22 -19.44 -10.40 -1.44
C ASP A 22 -18.40 -9.80 -2.39
N THR A 23 -17.81 -8.64 -2.05
CA THR A 23 -16.70 -8.04 -2.80
C THR A 23 -15.47 -8.94 -2.78
N ILE A 24 -15.07 -9.46 -1.61
CA ILE A 24 -13.96 -10.41 -1.48
C ILE A 24 -14.21 -11.66 -2.34
N LYS A 25 -15.40 -12.25 -2.24
CA LYS A 25 -15.76 -13.44 -3.04
C LYS A 25 -15.68 -13.19 -4.53
N ARG A 26 -16.18 -12.05 -5.02
CA ARG A 26 -16.11 -11.70 -6.45
C ARG A 26 -14.66 -11.54 -6.91
N LYS A 27 -13.83 -10.83 -6.14
CA LYS A 27 -12.41 -10.66 -6.47
C LYS A 27 -11.66 -12.00 -6.48
N TYR A 28 -11.90 -12.86 -5.49
CA TYR A 28 -11.34 -14.23 -5.45
C TYR A 28 -11.79 -15.09 -6.63
N ALA A 29 -13.09 -15.07 -6.97
CA ALA A 29 -13.63 -15.82 -8.10
C ALA A 29 -13.02 -15.39 -9.44
N GLY A 30 -12.67 -14.10 -9.58
CA GLY A 30 -11.94 -13.57 -10.74
C GLY A 30 -10.54 -14.17 -10.93
N GLN A 31 -9.94 -14.76 -9.87
CA GLN A 31 -8.60 -15.37 -9.90
C GLN A 31 -8.61 -16.86 -10.27
N GLY A 32 -9.65 -17.35 -10.98
CA GLY A 32 -9.92 -18.79 -11.17
C GLY A 32 -8.74 -19.63 -11.67
N GLY A 33 -7.85 -19.08 -12.50
CA GLY A 33 -6.67 -19.79 -13.00
C GLY A 33 -5.60 -20.11 -11.95
N LEU A 34 -5.65 -19.45 -10.78
CA LEU A 34 -4.67 -19.59 -9.70
C LEU A 34 -5.17 -20.42 -8.53
N HIS A 35 -6.45 -20.84 -8.55
CA HIS A 35 -7.04 -21.58 -7.44
C HIS A 35 -6.27 -22.88 -7.18
N SER A 36 -6.06 -23.16 -5.89
CA SER A 36 -5.32 -24.32 -5.43
C SER A 36 -6.05 -24.95 -4.24
N LYS A 37 -5.79 -26.23 -3.98
CA LYS A 37 -6.30 -26.89 -2.76
C LYS A 37 -5.59 -26.43 -1.48
N PHE A 38 -4.51 -25.67 -1.62
CA PHE A 38 -3.69 -25.14 -0.52
C PHE A 38 -4.11 -23.74 -0.10
N PHE A 39 -4.97 -23.07 -0.87
CA PHE A 39 -5.63 -21.84 -0.43
C PHE A 39 -7.11 -22.10 -0.14
N VAL A 40 -7.60 -21.58 0.98
CA VAL A 40 -9.01 -21.62 1.35
C VAL A 40 -9.47 -20.19 1.60
N LEU A 41 -10.56 -19.77 0.95
CA LEU A 41 -11.05 -18.41 1.09
C LEU A 41 -11.72 -18.15 2.46
N ASP A 42 -12.39 -19.15 3.05
CA ASP A 42 -13.06 -18.97 4.34
C ASP A 42 -12.07 -19.21 5.50
N PRO A 43 -11.67 -18.16 6.24
CA PRO A 43 -10.67 -18.27 7.31
C PRO A 43 -11.11 -19.15 8.48
N GLN A 44 -12.41 -19.37 8.66
CA GLN A 44 -12.92 -20.23 9.73
C GLN A 44 -12.62 -21.72 9.51
N LEU A 45 -12.29 -22.10 8.28
CA LEU A 45 -11.90 -23.47 7.94
C LEU A 45 -10.46 -23.79 8.38
N ILE A 46 -9.71 -22.80 8.87
CA ILE A 46 -8.37 -22.97 9.43
C ILE A 46 -8.40 -22.56 10.90
N GLN A 47 -8.29 -23.56 11.79
CA GLN A 47 -8.21 -23.37 13.23
C GLN A 47 -6.77 -23.10 13.65
N ALA A 48 -6.26 -21.91 13.31
CA ALA A 48 -4.93 -21.46 13.67
C ALA A 48 -4.95 -19.97 14.06
N GLY A 49 -3.91 -19.54 14.77
CA GLY A 49 -3.64 -18.14 15.00
C GLY A 49 -3.17 -17.43 13.72
N ASP A 50 -3.13 -16.10 13.81
CA ASP A 50 -2.69 -15.26 12.70
C ASP A 50 -1.16 -15.20 12.67
N THR A 51 -0.59 -15.33 11.47
CA THR A 51 0.84 -15.20 11.19
C THR A 51 1.05 -14.03 10.23
N PRO A 52 1.83 -13.00 10.61
CA PRO A 52 2.11 -11.89 9.70
C PRO A 52 3.03 -12.36 8.57
N VAL A 53 2.75 -11.85 7.37
CA VAL A 53 3.73 -11.77 6.28
C VAL A 53 4.15 -10.31 6.22
N SER A 54 5.45 -10.04 6.16
CA SER A 54 6.01 -8.70 6.20
C SER A 54 6.94 -8.43 5.02
N TRP A 55 6.97 -7.18 4.59
CA TRP A 55 7.95 -6.62 3.67
C TRP A 55 8.15 -5.11 3.96
N PRO A 56 9.28 -4.51 3.53
CA PRO A 56 9.51 -3.08 3.69
C PRO A 56 8.45 -2.20 3.01
N GLY A 57 8.04 -1.13 3.68
CA GLY A 57 6.99 -0.22 3.19
C GLY A 57 7.44 0.84 2.19
N ASP A 58 8.74 0.99 1.92
CA ASP A 58 9.25 1.98 0.97
C ASP A 58 9.23 1.47 -0.49
N PRO A 59 9.09 2.36 -1.48
CA PRO A 59 9.15 1.98 -2.90
C PRO A 59 10.52 1.40 -3.32
N ALA A 60 10.57 0.12 -3.68
CA ALA A 60 11.80 -0.54 -4.13
C ALA A 60 12.33 -0.01 -5.49
N GLU A 61 11.41 0.24 -6.42
CA GLU A 61 11.73 0.43 -7.85
C GLU A 61 12.68 1.58 -8.14
N PRO A 62 12.48 2.78 -7.60
CA PRO A 62 13.40 3.88 -7.89
C PRO A 62 14.82 3.62 -7.37
N ALA A 63 14.95 2.89 -6.25
CA ALA A 63 16.23 2.63 -5.62
C ALA A 63 17.09 1.69 -6.47
N PHE A 64 16.53 0.57 -6.93
CA PHE A 64 17.28 -0.37 -7.78
C PHE A 64 17.42 0.11 -9.24
N CYS A 65 16.50 0.94 -9.74
CA CYS A 65 16.59 1.48 -11.10
C CYS A 65 17.60 2.63 -11.22
N MET A 66 17.82 3.40 -10.14
CA MET A 66 18.68 4.58 -10.14
C MET A 66 19.52 4.69 -8.87
N SER A 67 18.92 5.11 -7.75
CA SER A 67 19.59 5.23 -6.45
C SER A 67 18.59 5.54 -5.34
N GLU A 68 18.99 5.31 -4.08
CA GLU A 68 18.19 5.67 -2.90
C GLU A 68 17.87 7.18 -2.84
N ALA A 69 18.83 8.03 -3.21
CA ALA A 69 18.60 9.48 -3.27
C ALA A 69 17.51 9.85 -4.28
N VAL A 70 17.41 9.12 -5.41
CA VAL A 70 16.33 9.28 -6.38
C VAL A 70 15.00 8.75 -5.84
N ALA A 71 15.03 7.60 -5.15
CA ALA A 71 13.84 7.04 -4.51
C ALA A 71 13.19 8.01 -3.53
N ARG A 72 14.01 8.61 -2.67
CA ARG A 72 13.59 9.63 -1.71
C ARG A 72 12.89 10.81 -2.37
N VAL A 73 13.55 11.50 -3.30
CA VAL A 73 12.99 12.73 -3.90
C VAL A 73 11.75 12.46 -4.76
N LEU A 74 11.69 11.32 -5.47
CA LEU A 74 10.53 11.01 -6.30
C LEU A 74 9.34 10.53 -5.48
N SER A 75 9.56 9.74 -4.42
CA SER A 75 8.47 9.29 -3.54
C SER A 75 7.88 10.47 -2.76
N ASP A 76 8.74 11.41 -2.34
CA ASP A 76 8.32 12.63 -1.64
C ASP A 76 7.79 13.75 -2.56
N TRP A 77 7.66 13.52 -3.87
CA TRP A 77 7.11 14.50 -4.84
C TRP A 77 5.59 14.79 -4.66
N GLY A 78 5.01 14.38 -3.54
CA GLY A 78 3.59 14.54 -3.23
C GLY A 78 2.71 13.58 -4.02
N VAL A 79 1.57 14.05 -4.50
CA VAL A 79 0.55 13.20 -5.16
C VAL A 79 1.12 12.47 -6.38
N ARG A 80 2.02 13.13 -7.13
CA ARG A 80 2.65 12.55 -8.31
C ARG A 80 3.54 11.36 -7.95
N GLY A 81 4.39 11.52 -6.94
CA GLY A 81 5.24 10.46 -6.39
C GLY A 81 4.41 9.31 -5.84
N ARG A 82 3.47 9.63 -4.94
CA ARG A 82 2.58 8.65 -4.32
C ARG A 82 1.88 7.75 -5.34
N HIS A 83 1.24 8.32 -6.34
CA HIS A 83 0.50 7.53 -7.33
C HIS A 83 1.39 6.81 -8.34
N ALA A 84 2.64 7.26 -8.54
CA ALA A 84 3.54 6.64 -9.50
C ALA A 84 4.37 5.51 -8.89
N LEU A 85 4.67 5.59 -7.59
CA LEU A 85 5.75 4.80 -6.98
C LEU A 85 5.35 4.03 -5.73
N HIS A 86 4.30 4.42 -5.01
CA HIS A 86 3.97 3.77 -3.73
C HIS A 86 3.22 2.47 -3.96
N ASN A 87 3.90 1.48 -4.53
CA ASN A 87 3.36 0.20 -4.95
C ASN A 87 3.78 -0.93 -4.01
N GLU A 88 3.96 -0.67 -2.72
CA GLU A 88 4.34 -1.70 -1.74
C GLU A 88 3.27 -1.89 -0.65
N TYR A 89 2.00 -1.65 -1.00
CA TYR A 89 0.86 -1.66 -0.06
C TYR A 89 1.05 -0.74 1.16
N CYS A 90 1.83 0.33 0.97
CA CYS A 90 2.07 1.38 1.93
C CYS A 90 2.09 2.70 1.17
N GLU A 91 1.11 3.56 1.44
CA GLU A 91 1.07 4.90 0.87
C GLU A 91 1.16 5.93 1.97
N TYR A 92 1.88 7.01 1.69
CA TYR A 92 1.98 8.11 2.64
C TYR A 92 1.77 9.47 1.99
N ARG A 93 1.50 10.47 2.84
CA ARG A 93 1.49 11.88 2.50
C ARG A 93 2.22 12.67 3.57
N VAL A 94 3.19 13.48 3.15
CA VAL A 94 3.77 14.54 3.99
C VAL A 94 2.76 15.67 4.11
N ILE A 95 2.40 16.02 5.33
CA ILE A 95 1.58 17.17 5.67
C ILE A 95 2.52 18.30 6.02
N ASP A 96 2.36 19.41 5.34
CA ASP A 96 3.16 20.61 5.53
C ASP A 96 2.50 21.54 6.56
N GLY A 97 3.30 22.27 7.33
CA GLY A 97 2.87 23.29 8.28
C GLY A 97 3.65 24.59 8.07
N VAL A 98 3.15 25.70 8.61
CA VAL A 98 3.82 27.00 8.53
C VAL A 98 4.53 27.27 9.84
N ASP A 99 5.83 27.54 9.79
CA ASP A 99 6.63 27.89 10.97
C ASP A 99 6.37 29.32 11.47
N ALA A 100 6.95 29.68 12.62
CA ALA A 100 6.82 31.03 13.19
C ALA A 100 7.33 32.16 12.26
N ALA A 101 8.19 31.84 11.28
CA ALA A 101 8.71 32.79 10.29
C ALA A 101 7.87 32.85 9.01
N GLY A 102 6.80 32.06 8.90
CA GLY A 102 5.92 32.00 7.74
C GLY A 102 6.39 31.05 6.64
N ASN A 103 7.41 30.23 6.87
CA ASN A 103 7.88 29.25 5.89
C ASN A 103 7.08 27.96 5.97
N LEU A 104 6.76 27.40 4.81
CA LEU A 104 6.16 26.08 4.71
C LEU A 104 7.24 25.00 4.93
N ARG A 105 7.03 24.12 5.90
CA ARG A 105 7.95 23.04 6.30
C ARG A 105 7.21 21.72 6.51
N PRO A 106 7.86 20.56 6.32
CA PRO A 106 7.22 19.27 6.52
C PRO A 106 6.89 19.07 8.01
N LYS A 107 5.61 18.87 8.33
CA LYS A 107 5.12 18.84 9.73
C LYS A 107 4.87 17.42 10.24
N ARG A 108 4.27 16.56 9.44
CA ARG A 108 3.99 15.15 9.80
C ARG A 108 3.86 14.26 8.58
N VAL A 109 4.03 12.96 8.76
CA VAL A 109 3.78 11.94 7.72
C VAL A 109 2.52 11.17 8.10
N GLN A 110 1.55 11.12 7.20
CA GLN A 110 0.38 10.25 7.31
C GLN A 110 0.59 9.03 6.43
N VAL A 111 0.65 7.85 7.03
CA VAL A 111 0.82 6.56 6.35
C VAL A 111 -0.50 5.78 6.41
N THR A 112 -0.84 5.10 5.33
CA THR A 112 -1.99 4.19 5.24
C THR A 112 -1.66 2.92 4.47
N THR A 113 -2.22 1.81 4.94
CA THR A 113 -2.26 0.51 4.26
C THR A 113 -3.71 0.07 3.97
N GLU A 114 -4.68 0.99 4.09
CA GLU A 114 -6.09 0.67 3.91
C GLU A 114 -6.44 0.48 2.43
N LEU A 115 -7.11 -0.64 2.11
CA LEU A 115 -7.49 -0.99 0.74
C LEU A 115 -8.62 -0.10 0.22
N ARG A 116 -8.45 0.44 -0.99
CA ARG A 116 -9.46 1.25 -1.69
C ARG A 116 -10.82 0.56 -1.76
N GLU A 117 -10.83 -0.74 -2.06
CA GLU A 117 -12.07 -1.51 -2.27
C GLU A 117 -12.96 -1.56 -1.04
N TYR A 118 -12.37 -1.53 0.16
CA TYR A 118 -13.14 -1.47 1.40
C TYR A 118 -13.82 -0.11 1.56
N TRP A 119 -13.07 0.97 1.35
CA TRP A 119 -13.59 2.34 1.39
C TRP A 119 -14.66 2.57 0.34
N GLU A 120 -14.47 2.08 -0.89
CA GLU A 120 -15.50 2.13 -1.94
C GLU A 120 -16.73 1.31 -1.59
N CYS A 121 -16.57 0.13 -0.99
CA CYS A 121 -17.71 -0.69 -0.54
C CYS A 121 -18.57 0.08 0.47
N VAL A 122 -17.95 0.73 1.46
CA VAL A 122 -18.68 1.58 2.41
C VAL A 122 -19.27 2.79 1.69
N ALA A 123 -18.51 3.48 0.85
CA ALA A 123 -18.97 4.65 0.11
C ALA A 123 -20.20 4.39 -0.75
N VAL A 124 -20.29 3.20 -1.36
CA VAL A 124 -21.42 2.82 -2.23
C VAL A 124 -22.65 2.44 -1.43
N HIS A 125 -22.48 1.81 -0.27
CA HIS A 125 -23.60 1.21 0.46
C HIS A 125 -24.06 2.02 1.67
N ASP A 126 -23.19 2.81 2.28
CA ASP A 126 -23.47 3.65 3.45
C ASP A 126 -22.61 4.94 3.47
N PRO A 127 -23.04 6.01 2.78
CA PRO A 127 -22.33 7.29 2.75
C PRO A 127 -22.15 7.94 4.12
N VAL A 128 -23.09 7.70 5.04
CA VAL A 128 -23.04 8.26 6.39
C VAL A 128 -21.92 7.60 7.18
N ALA A 129 -21.84 6.26 7.13
CA ALA A 129 -20.72 5.54 7.72
C ALA A 129 -19.37 5.96 7.11
N LEU A 130 -19.28 6.09 5.78
CA LEU A 130 -18.07 6.59 5.12
C LEU A 130 -17.64 7.96 5.68
N ARG A 131 -18.57 8.91 5.78
CA ARG A 131 -18.27 10.25 6.28
C ARG A 131 -17.75 10.22 7.71
N SER A 132 -18.35 9.40 8.57
CA SER A 132 -17.86 9.19 9.93
C SER A 132 -16.48 8.53 9.97
N MET A 133 -16.18 7.57 9.07
CA MET A 133 -14.83 7.01 8.94
C MET A 133 -13.81 8.08 8.55
N CYS A 134 -14.14 8.93 7.58
CA CYS A 134 -13.28 10.06 7.21
C CYS A 134 -13.08 11.04 8.37
N GLU A 135 -14.14 11.38 9.11
CA GLU A 135 -14.05 12.27 10.27
C GLU A 135 -13.10 11.74 11.35
N GLN A 136 -13.16 10.43 11.64
CA GLN A 136 -12.25 9.80 12.60
C GLN A 136 -10.79 9.90 12.17
N VAL A 137 -10.51 9.84 10.87
CA VAL A 137 -9.15 9.95 10.33
C VAL A 137 -8.67 11.40 10.26
N LEU A 138 -9.55 12.31 9.85
CA LEU A 138 -9.21 13.71 9.57
C LEU A 138 -9.33 14.62 10.79
N GLY A 139 -10.04 14.18 11.84
CA GLY A 139 -10.42 15.02 12.99
C GLY A 139 -11.53 16.03 12.68
N ALA A 140 -12.08 16.01 11.46
CA ALA A 140 -13.18 16.87 11.05
C ALA A 140 -14.03 16.20 9.96
N ALA A 141 -15.36 16.39 10.04
CA ALA A 141 -16.28 15.81 9.06
C ALA A 141 -16.15 16.48 7.68
N PRO A 142 -15.74 15.75 6.62
CA PRO A 142 -15.72 16.31 5.28
C PRO A 142 -17.16 16.57 4.78
N THR A 143 -17.30 17.42 3.77
CA THR A 143 -18.61 17.63 3.13
C THR A 143 -18.92 16.53 2.11
N TRP A 144 -20.19 16.45 1.68
CA TRP A 144 -20.57 15.58 0.57
C TRP A 144 -19.95 16.01 -0.76
N GLN A 145 -19.70 17.31 -0.92
CA GLN A 145 -18.99 17.83 -2.07
C GLN A 145 -17.54 17.31 -2.08
N ASP A 146 -16.87 17.26 -0.92
CA ASP A 146 -15.50 16.76 -0.80
C ASP A 146 -15.41 15.25 -1.09
N LEU A 147 -16.44 14.48 -0.73
CA LEU A 147 -16.46 13.02 -0.88
C LEU A 147 -17.02 12.52 -2.22
N TYR A 148 -18.02 13.20 -2.77
CA TYR A 148 -18.75 12.73 -3.96
C TYR A 148 -18.92 13.79 -5.05
N GLY A 149 -18.54 15.04 -4.81
CA GLY A 149 -18.78 16.13 -5.75
C GLY A 149 -20.27 16.50 -5.93
N VAL A 150 -21.15 16.05 -5.02
CA VAL A 150 -22.59 16.30 -5.03
C VAL A 150 -23.11 16.64 -3.63
N SER A 151 -24.29 17.26 -3.55
CA SER A 151 -24.91 17.65 -2.28
C SER A 151 -25.60 16.52 -1.52
N ASP A 152 -26.08 15.49 -2.22
CA ASP A 152 -26.77 14.35 -1.62
C ASP A 152 -26.37 13.02 -2.33
N PRO A 153 -25.40 12.28 -1.78
CA PRO A 153 -25.00 10.99 -2.35
C PRO A 153 -26.02 9.87 -2.06
N VAL A 154 -26.93 10.05 -1.10
CA VAL A 154 -27.93 9.04 -0.73
C VAL A 154 -29.00 8.91 -1.82
N ALA A 155 -29.36 10.04 -2.46
CA ALA A 155 -30.26 10.06 -3.61
C ALA A 155 -29.70 9.38 -4.88
N LEU A 156 -28.38 9.14 -4.94
CA LEU A 156 -27.77 8.45 -6.08
C LEU A 156 -27.99 6.93 -6.01
N SER A 157 -28.21 6.32 -7.18
CA SER A 157 -28.07 4.87 -7.36
C SER A 157 -26.67 4.41 -6.96
N ALA A 158 -26.52 3.15 -6.50
CA ALA A 158 -25.22 2.57 -6.12
C ALA A 158 -24.12 2.78 -7.19
N ARG A 159 -24.43 2.59 -8.48
CA ARG A 159 -23.49 2.81 -9.58
C ARG A 159 -23.05 4.27 -9.70
N ARG A 160 -24.00 5.20 -9.73
CA ARG A 160 -23.69 6.65 -9.77
C ARG A 160 -22.90 7.09 -8.55
N ARG A 161 -23.20 6.52 -7.38
CA ARG A 161 -22.50 6.79 -6.12
C ARG A 161 -21.05 6.29 -6.17
N LYS A 162 -20.81 5.08 -6.71
CA LYS A 162 -19.47 4.54 -6.98
C LYS A 162 -18.67 5.48 -7.88
N VAL A 163 -19.24 5.88 -9.01
CA VAL A 163 -18.59 6.79 -9.97
C VAL A 163 -18.28 8.16 -9.35
N ALA A 164 -19.24 8.73 -8.60
CA ALA A 164 -19.09 10.02 -7.93
C ALA A 164 -17.96 9.99 -6.88
N PHE A 165 -17.97 8.98 -6.00
CA PHE A 165 -16.91 8.79 -5.00
C PHE A 165 -15.55 8.52 -5.65
N ALA A 166 -15.51 7.66 -6.67
CA ALA A 166 -14.27 7.33 -7.35
C ALA A 166 -13.67 8.55 -8.04
N ARG A 167 -14.48 9.33 -8.76
CA ARG A 167 -14.01 10.57 -9.39
C ARG A 167 -13.49 11.56 -8.37
N GLN A 168 -14.22 11.75 -7.27
CA GLN A 168 -13.89 12.78 -6.30
C GLN A 168 -12.77 12.38 -5.31
N THR A 169 -12.70 11.12 -4.89
CA THR A 169 -11.87 10.71 -3.74
C THR A 169 -11.00 9.47 -3.98
N ALA A 170 -11.43 8.49 -4.79
CA ALA A 170 -10.70 7.21 -4.89
C ALA A 170 -9.79 7.03 -6.12
N GLY A 171 -10.10 7.69 -7.24
CA GLY A 171 -9.58 7.32 -8.56
C GLY A 171 -10.23 6.04 -9.11
N ASN A 172 -9.88 5.66 -10.34
CA ASN A 172 -10.45 4.46 -10.97
C ASN A 172 -9.80 3.15 -10.49
N GLY A 173 -8.60 3.19 -9.91
CA GLY A 173 -7.87 2.01 -9.40
C GLY A 173 -7.72 0.86 -10.41
N GLY A 174 -7.76 1.13 -11.72
CA GLY A 174 -7.74 0.10 -12.76
C GLY A 174 -9.07 -0.62 -12.99
N ASP A 175 -10.17 -0.24 -12.34
CA ASP A 175 -11.50 -0.83 -12.54
C ASP A 175 -12.05 -0.46 -13.94
N PRO A 176 -12.31 -1.43 -14.83
CA PRO A 176 -12.81 -1.17 -16.18
C PRO A 176 -14.14 -0.41 -16.20
N GLU A 177 -15.04 -0.66 -15.25
CA GLU A 177 -16.32 0.05 -15.17
C GLU A 177 -16.13 1.54 -14.89
N LEU A 178 -15.14 1.88 -14.06
CA LEU A 178 -14.80 3.26 -13.73
C LEU A 178 -14.07 3.95 -14.88
N GLN A 179 -13.18 3.22 -15.57
CA GLN A 179 -12.51 3.70 -16.79
C GLN A 179 -13.52 4.02 -17.90
N ASP A 180 -14.47 3.11 -18.15
CA ASP A 180 -15.55 3.31 -19.11
C ASP A 180 -16.47 4.49 -18.75
N ALA A 181 -16.62 4.77 -17.45
CA ALA A 181 -17.32 5.94 -16.93
C ALA A 181 -16.48 7.23 -16.96
N GLY A 182 -15.27 7.18 -17.55
CA GLY A 182 -14.35 8.31 -17.68
C GLY A 182 -13.77 8.80 -16.34
N VAL A 183 -13.73 7.94 -15.32
CA VAL A 183 -13.13 8.28 -14.03
C VAL A 183 -11.59 8.28 -14.17
N PRO A 184 -10.91 9.35 -13.77
CA PRO A 184 -9.44 9.42 -13.86
C PRO A 184 -8.75 8.43 -12.93
N ALA A 185 -7.50 8.07 -13.25
CA ALA A 185 -6.70 7.15 -12.43
C ALA A 185 -6.41 7.73 -11.03
N GLN A 186 -6.19 9.04 -10.96
CA GLN A 186 -6.14 9.80 -9.71
C GLN A 186 -7.48 10.48 -9.46
N PRO A 187 -7.92 10.62 -8.20
CA PRO A 187 -9.10 11.41 -7.88
C PRO A 187 -8.91 12.88 -8.29
N GLU A 188 -10.00 13.55 -8.66
CA GLU A 188 -10.01 14.98 -8.98
C GLU A 188 -10.00 15.82 -7.70
N GLY A 189 -10.76 15.39 -6.70
CA GLY A 189 -10.92 16.08 -5.43
C GLY A 189 -9.71 15.99 -4.52
N ASP A 190 -9.62 16.98 -3.62
CA ASP A 190 -8.44 17.19 -2.80
C ASP A 190 -8.34 16.26 -1.59
N LEU A 191 -9.44 15.64 -1.14
CA LEU A 191 -9.51 15.00 0.17
C LEU A 191 -8.44 13.91 0.35
N ASN A 192 -8.43 12.90 -0.52
CA ASN A 192 -7.42 11.83 -0.49
C ASN A 192 -6.13 12.19 -1.25
N ARG A 193 -6.04 13.38 -1.85
CA ARG A 193 -4.78 13.88 -2.44
C ARG A 193 -3.94 14.59 -1.39
N ARG A 194 -4.60 15.38 -0.54
CA ARG A 194 -3.98 16.14 0.55
C ARG A 194 -3.83 15.31 1.82
N ASN A 195 -4.58 14.22 1.94
CA ASN A 195 -4.49 13.26 3.04
C ASN A 195 -4.28 11.86 2.46
N ALA A 196 -3.63 10.96 3.20
CA ALA A 196 -3.53 9.56 2.79
C ALA A 196 -4.67 8.75 3.43
N LEU A 197 -5.93 8.93 3.02
CA LEU A 197 -7.09 8.24 3.62
C LEU A 197 -7.05 6.73 3.41
N PHE A 198 -6.73 6.32 2.19
CA PHE A 198 -6.57 4.92 1.78
C PHE A 198 -5.71 4.87 0.53
N MET A 199 -5.22 3.69 0.18
CA MET A 199 -4.33 3.49 -0.97
C MET A 199 -5.07 3.74 -2.29
N THR A 200 -4.40 4.39 -3.23
CA THR A 200 -4.94 4.76 -4.55
C THR A 200 -4.11 4.19 -5.71
N HIS A 201 -2.95 3.63 -5.42
CA HIS A 201 -2.11 2.98 -6.41
C HIS A 201 -2.85 1.74 -6.95
N PRO A 202 -3.00 1.57 -8.28
CA PRO A 202 -3.79 0.47 -8.86
C PRO A 202 -3.33 -0.93 -8.47
N ILE A 203 -2.04 -1.08 -8.12
CA ILE A 203 -1.43 -2.38 -7.77
C ILE A 203 -1.47 -2.66 -6.25
N ASN A 204 -1.97 -1.73 -5.43
CA ASN A 204 -2.18 -1.97 -3.99
C ASN A 204 -3.62 -2.46 -3.69
N GLY A 205 -4.29 -3.04 -4.68
CA GLY A 205 -5.68 -3.46 -4.60
C GLY A 205 -5.89 -4.82 -3.94
N LEU A 206 -7.12 -5.08 -3.49
CA LEU A 206 -7.50 -6.39 -2.95
C LEU A 206 -7.30 -7.54 -3.96
N ASP A 207 -7.54 -7.30 -5.26
CA ASP A 207 -7.31 -8.29 -6.31
C ASP A 207 -5.84 -8.65 -6.46
N ASP A 208 -4.95 -7.67 -6.46
CA ASP A 208 -3.51 -7.91 -6.57
C ASP A 208 -3.00 -8.70 -5.34
N LEU A 209 -3.48 -8.36 -4.14
CA LEU A 209 -3.13 -9.09 -2.91
C LEU A 209 -3.62 -10.55 -2.95
N LEU A 210 -4.85 -10.77 -3.42
CA LEU A 210 -5.38 -12.12 -3.63
C LEU A 210 -4.58 -12.86 -4.70
N TYR A 211 -4.30 -12.20 -5.83
CA TYR A 211 -3.55 -12.75 -6.96
C TYR A 211 -2.21 -13.30 -6.49
N ILE A 212 -1.41 -12.48 -5.79
CA ILE A 212 -0.03 -12.86 -5.49
C ILE A 212 0.08 -13.96 -4.42
N VAL A 213 -0.84 -13.96 -3.44
CA VAL A 213 -0.91 -15.05 -2.45
C VAL A 213 -1.40 -16.35 -3.11
N LEU A 214 -2.40 -16.29 -3.99
CA LEU A 214 -2.86 -17.47 -4.73
C LEU A 214 -1.79 -18.01 -5.69
N PHE A 215 -1.08 -17.11 -6.35
CA PHE A 215 0.07 -17.42 -7.19
C PHE A 215 1.12 -18.21 -6.41
N GLY A 216 1.44 -17.76 -5.19
CA GLY A 216 2.36 -18.44 -4.29
C GLY A 216 1.81 -19.72 -3.66
N ALA A 217 0.49 -19.87 -3.48
CA ALA A 217 -0.16 -20.97 -2.76
C ALA A 217 -0.14 -22.33 -3.51
N GLN A 218 1.03 -22.74 -3.99
CA GLN A 218 1.27 -23.97 -4.74
C GLN A 218 2.64 -24.56 -4.31
N PRO A 219 2.78 -25.88 -4.24
CA PRO A 219 4.05 -26.53 -3.90
C PRO A 219 4.97 -26.60 -5.12
N TYR A 220 5.49 -25.45 -5.55
CA TYR A 220 6.49 -25.36 -6.61
C TYR A 220 7.78 -26.08 -6.21
N ALA A 221 8.30 -26.93 -7.10
CA ALA A 221 9.42 -27.80 -6.79
C ALA A 221 10.45 -27.77 -7.90
N ARG A 222 11.70 -28.07 -7.57
CA ARG A 222 12.80 -28.28 -8.51
C ARG A 222 13.52 -29.60 -8.21
N MET A 223 14.23 -30.12 -9.19
CA MET A 223 15.16 -31.25 -9.00
C MET A 223 16.58 -30.73 -8.77
N VAL A 224 17.24 -31.20 -7.71
CA VAL A 224 18.67 -30.96 -7.45
C VAL A 224 19.31 -32.29 -7.10
N GLY A 225 20.23 -32.79 -7.94
CA GLY A 225 20.93 -34.04 -7.67
C GLY A 225 20.01 -35.27 -7.54
N GLY A 226 18.86 -35.28 -8.23
CA GLY A 226 17.86 -36.34 -8.13
C GLY A 226 16.90 -36.20 -6.95
N GLU A 227 17.07 -35.19 -6.10
CA GLU A 227 16.16 -34.90 -4.99
C GLU A 227 15.21 -33.74 -5.31
N ARG A 228 13.98 -33.84 -4.85
CA ARG A 228 13.00 -32.75 -4.92
C ARG A 228 13.30 -31.71 -3.84
N ARG A 229 13.41 -30.44 -4.24
CA ARG A 229 13.59 -29.29 -3.35
C ARG A 229 12.53 -28.21 -3.66
N PRO A 230 12.18 -27.32 -2.71
CA PRO A 230 11.32 -26.17 -3.01
C PRO A 230 11.92 -25.34 -4.15
N ALA A 231 11.11 -24.79 -5.06
CA ALA A 231 11.61 -23.90 -6.10
C ALA A 231 12.14 -22.58 -5.49
N THR A 232 13.10 -21.90 -6.15
CA THR A 232 13.51 -20.56 -5.71
C THR A 232 12.48 -19.52 -6.16
N LYS A 233 12.55 -18.33 -5.56
CA LYS A 233 11.81 -17.14 -6.03
C LYS A 233 11.99 -16.97 -7.54
N GLU A 234 13.23 -16.94 -8.01
CA GLU A 234 13.59 -16.68 -9.41
C GLU A 234 12.93 -17.66 -10.36
N GLN A 235 12.94 -18.95 -10.01
CA GLN A 235 12.32 -20.00 -10.82
C GLN A 235 10.80 -19.84 -10.89
N ILE A 236 10.16 -19.57 -9.75
CA ILE A 236 8.71 -19.35 -9.70
C ILE A 236 8.32 -18.19 -10.62
N PHE A 237 8.93 -17.02 -10.47
CA PHE A 237 8.55 -15.85 -11.28
C PHE A 237 8.93 -16.01 -12.76
N ARG A 238 10.02 -16.72 -13.10
CA ARG A 238 10.40 -17.01 -14.49
C ARG A 238 9.45 -18.00 -15.17
N ALA A 239 9.00 -19.04 -14.46
CA ALA A 239 8.12 -20.08 -15.01
C ALA A 239 6.80 -19.51 -15.55
N PHE A 240 6.36 -18.37 -15.00
CA PHE A 240 5.13 -17.71 -15.39
C PHE A 240 5.37 -16.40 -16.17
N GLY A 241 6.61 -16.09 -16.55
CA GLY A 241 6.94 -14.90 -17.34
C GLY A 241 6.62 -13.58 -16.62
N VAL A 242 6.69 -13.56 -15.28
CA VAL A 242 6.32 -12.41 -14.44
C VAL A 242 7.49 -11.93 -13.58
N THR A 243 8.70 -11.92 -14.15
CA THR A 243 9.93 -11.53 -13.45
C THR A 243 9.90 -10.11 -12.88
N GLN A 244 9.10 -9.21 -13.45
CA GLN A 244 8.88 -7.85 -12.94
C GLN A 244 8.33 -7.85 -11.50
N LEU A 245 7.48 -8.83 -11.15
CA LEU A 245 6.93 -8.92 -9.79
C LEU A 245 8.01 -9.30 -8.79
N ALA A 246 9.05 -10.05 -9.19
CA ALA A 246 10.13 -10.47 -8.29
C ALA A 246 11.04 -9.33 -7.79
N CYS A 247 10.87 -8.12 -8.35
CA CYS A 247 11.68 -6.94 -8.08
C CYS A 247 11.07 -6.00 -7.05
N ARG A 248 9.77 -6.12 -6.76
CA ARG A 248 9.10 -5.41 -5.66
C ARG A 248 9.43 -6.04 -4.32
N HIS A 249 9.09 -5.39 -3.22
CA HIS A 249 9.15 -5.98 -1.88
C HIS A 249 7.97 -6.90 -1.61
N ALA A 250 6.75 -6.41 -1.89
CA ALA A 250 5.50 -7.07 -1.55
C ALA A 250 5.32 -8.41 -2.26
N ASP A 251 5.45 -8.39 -3.58
CA ASP A 251 5.09 -9.55 -4.39
C ASP A 251 5.91 -10.81 -4.10
N PRO A 252 7.26 -10.75 -4.05
CA PRO A 252 8.04 -11.93 -3.73
C PRO A 252 7.87 -12.34 -2.27
N ALA A 253 7.71 -11.41 -1.33
CA ALA A 253 7.47 -11.76 0.07
C ALA A 253 6.16 -12.54 0.23
N ALA A 254 5.06 -12.02 -0.35
CA ALA A 254 3.75 -12.67 -0.30
C ALA A 254 3.74 -14.03 -1.01
N ALA A 255 4.29 -14.09 -2.24
CA ALA A 255 4.33 -15.33 -3.02
C ALA A 255 5.20 -16.40 -2.36
N THR A 256 6.39 -16.04 -1.87
CA THR A 256 7.30 -17.01 -1.26
C THR A 256 6.83 -17.48 0.12
N ALA A 257 6.20 -16.60 0.92
CA ALA A 257 5.58 -17.00 2.18
C ALA A 257 4.46 -18.01 1.93
N ALA A 258 3.55 -17.75 0.98
CA ALA A 258 2.49 -18.68 0.60
C ALA A 258 3.05 -20.00 0.04
N HIS A 259 4.09 -19.91 -0.80
CA HIS A 259 4.78 -21.05 -1.39
C HIS A 259 5.39 -21.97 -0.34
N GLN A 260 6.09 -21.41 0.63
CA GLN A 260 6.70 -22.19 1.72
C GLN A 260 5.64 -23.01 2.46
N GLN A 261 4.50 -22.42 2.80
CA GLN A 261 3.42 -23.13 3.48
C GLN A 261 2.81 -24.23 2.59
N ALA A 262 2.55 -23.93 1.32
CA ALA A 262 2.00 -24.90 0.38
C ALA A 262 2.95 -26.08 0.12
N TYR A 263 4.27 -25.82 0.07
CA TYR A 263 5.29 -26.86 -0.08
C TYR A 263 5.40 -27.80 1.14
N GLU A 264 5.02 -27.32 2.32
CA GLU A 264 4.83 -28.14 3.53
C GLU A 264 3.46 -28.84 3.58
N GLY A 265 2.66 -28.72 2.52
CA GLY A 265 1.31 -29.27 2.44
C GLY A 265 0.31 -28.61 3.38
N ARG A 266 0.59 -27.39 3.85
CA ARG A 266 -0.32 -26.61 4.70
C ARG A 266 -1.32 -25.87 3.84
N LYS A 267 -2.55 -25.77 4.36
CA LYS A 267 -3.55 -24.84 3.81
C LYS A 267 -3.34 -23.45 4.38
N ILE A 268 -3.57 -22.43 3.58
CA ILE A 268 -3.51 -21.04 3.98
C ILE A 268 -4.82 -20.33 3.66
N SER A 269 -5.14 -19.31 4.46
CA SER A 269 -6.20 -18.33 4.25
C SER A 269 -5.68 -16.99 4.72
N PHE A 270 -6.26 -15.88 4.26
CA PHE A 270 -6.13 -14.62 4.99
C PHE A 270 -6.81 -14.70 6.34
N SER A 271 -6.48 -13.78 7.27
CA SER A 271 -7.20 -13.62 8.53
C SER A 271 -8.65 -13.09 8.32
N PRO A 272 -9.62 -13.30 9.25
CA PRO A 272 -10.96 -12.73 9.18
C PRO A 272 -10.99 -11.20 9.03
N ASP A 273 -10.02 -10.48 9.56
CA ASP A 273 -9.81 -9.06 9.26
C ASP A 273 -8.93 -8.94 8.01
N LEU A 274 -9.44 -9.30 6.82
CA LEU A 274 -8.63 -9.22 5.60
C LEU A 274 -8.20 -7.78 5.30
N GLY A 275 -6.89 -7.55 5.27
CA GLY A 275 -6.27 -6.26 4.98
C GLY A 275 -4.75 -6.35 4.97
N VAL A 276 -4.09 -5.21 4.76
CA VAL A 276 -2.65 -5.03 4.93
C VAL A 276 -2.43 -4.17 6.17
N TYR A 277 -1.45 -4.56 7.00
CA TYR A 277 -1.20 -3.98 8.31
C TYR A 277 0.24 -3.48 8.42
N ILE A 278 0.43 -2.43 9.22
CA ILE A 278 1.73 -2.00 9.72
C ILE A 278 2.12 -2.98 10.83
N ASN A 279 2.87 -4.01 10.46
CA ASN A 279 3.29 -5.08 11.36
C ASN A 279 4.37 -4.59 12.32
N GLU A 280 5.32 -3.80 11.81
CA GLU A 280 6.44 -3.26 12.58
C GLU A 280 6.72 -1.80 12.21
N PHE A 281 7.23 -1.03 13.18
CA PHE A 281 7.84 0.28 12.94
C PHE A 281 9.04 0.45 13.86
N THR A 282 10.22 0.68 13.29
CA THR A 282 11.46 0.87 14.05
C THR A 282 11.57 2.30 14.56
N GLU A 283 10.75 2.65 15.56
CA GLU A 283 10.73 3.99 16.19
C GLU A 283 12.10 4.41 16.74
N SER A 284 12.90 3.46 17.22
CA SER A 284 14.23 3.73 17.78
C SER A 284 15.24 4.28 16.75
N ALA A 285 14.91 4.30 15.46
CA ALA A 285 15.72 4.95 14.44
C ALA A 285 15.61 6.48 14.46
N PHE A 286 14.67 7.05 15.22
CA PHE A 286 14.37 8.48 15.19
C PHE A 286 14.59 9.14 16.56
N GLU A 287 15.23 10.30 16.54
CA GLU A 287 15.55 11.09 17.73
C GLU A 287 15.19 12.56 17.55
N TYR A 288 14.80 13.21 18.64
CA TYR A 288 14.63 14.65 18.71
C TYR A 288 15.48 15.19 19.85
N GLN A 289 16.38 16.14 19.55
CA GLN A 289 17.33 16.70 20.53
C GLN A 289 18.13 15.62 21.29
N ASP A 290 18.65 14.64 20.54
CA ASP A 290 19.42 13.49 21.08
C ASP A 290 18.65 12.64 22.13
N GLN A 291 17.32 12.67 22.07
CA GLN A 291 16.42 11.85 22.90
C GLN A 291 15.46 11.04 22.03
N PRO A 292 14.91 9.92 22.53
CA PRO A 292 13.80 9.23 21.88
C PRO A 292 12.63 10.17 21.60
N LEU A 293 11.89 9.90 20.52
CA LEU A 293 10.72 10.70 20.19
C LEU A 293 9.67 10.70 21.32
N PRO A 294 8.96 11.81 21.53
CA PRO A 294 7.79 11.82 22.41
C PRO A 294 6.75 10.79 21.92
N PRO A 295 6.19 9.92 22.79
CA PRO A 295 5.21 8.93 22.38
C PRO A 295 3.96 9.53 21.69
N ALA A 296 3.61 10.77 22.05
CA ALA A 296 2.49 11.48 21.44
C ALA A 296 2.69 11.78 19.94
N TRP A 297 3.93 11.78 19.44
CA TRP A 297 4.26 12.01 18.04
C TRP A 297 4.03 10.78 17.16
N LEU A 298 3.76 9.61 17.76
CA LEU A 298 3.44 8.38 17.07
C LEU A 298 2.01 7.96 17.35
N ARG A 299 1.12 8.18 16.38
CA ARG A 299 -0.32 7.90 16.53
C ARG A 299 -0.72 6.78 15.58
N ARG A 300 -0.98 5.60 16.14
CA ARG A 300 -1.54 4.46 15.41
C ARG A 300 -3.06 4.49 15.48
N SER A 301 -3.71 4.12 14.39
CA SER A 301 -5.17 4.01 14.35
C SER A 301 -5.62 2.93 13.36
N ARG A 302 -6.94 2.71 13.28
CA ARG A 302 -7.58 1.82 12.30
C ARG A 302 -7.01 0.39 12.33
N GLY A 303 -6.85 -0.18 13.52
CA GLY A 303 -6.35 -1.55 13.68
C GLY A 303 -4.93 -1.76 13.12
N ASN A 304 -4.05 -0.77 13.29
CA ASN A 304 -2.68 -0.74 12.75
C ASN A 304 -2.59 -0.66 11.22
N GLN A 305 -3.59 -0.07 10.56
CA GLN A 305 -3.52 0.25 9.13
C GLN A 305 -3.15 1.71 8.86
N ARG A 306 -2.97 2.50 9.92
CA ARG A 306 -2.56 3.89 9.85
C ARG A 306 -1.51 4.22 10.88
N LEU A 307 -0.56 5.05 10.47
CA LEU A 307 0.43 5.70 11.33
C LEU A 307 0.47 7.17 10.96
N GLU A 308 0.30 8.03 11.96
CA GLU A 308 0.68 9.43 11.85
C GLU A 308 1.96 9.64 12.67
N PHE A 309 3.01 10.08 11.99
CA PHE A 309 4.35 10.27 12.53
C PHE A 309 4.73 11.74 12.48
N GLY A 310 5.02 12.34 13.63
CA GLY A 310 5.52 13.70 13.77
C GLY A 310 4.78 14.55 14.81
N PRO A 311 5.32 15.75 15.10
CA PRO A 311 4.79 16.64 16.13
C PRO A 311 3.34 17.07 15.86
N PRO A 312 2.53 17.34 16.90
CA PRO A 312 1.20 17.92 16.73
C PRO A 312 1.27 19.36 16.23
N ASP A 313 0.15 19.85 15.67
CA ASP A 313 0.04 21.22 15.14
C ASP A 313 0.22 22.32 16.20
N THR A 314 0.11 21.98 17.48
CA THR A 314 0.28 22.91 18.60
C THR A 314 1.75 23.16 19.00
N GLU A 315 2.69 22.37 18.48
CA GLU A 315 4.12 22.50 18.78
C GLU A 315 4.86 23.19 17.62
N ASP A 316 5.80 24.07 17.89
CA ASP A 316 6.66 24.71 16.87
C ASP A 316 7.89 23.83 16.57
N VAL A 317 7.61 22.59 16.15
CA VAL A 317 8.61 21.57 15.76
C VAL A 317 8.16 20.90 14.47
N PHE A 318 9.11 20.60 13.59
CA PHE A 318 8.87 20.05 12.26
C PHE A 318 9.62 18.73 12.05
N LEU A 319 9.28 18.01 10.98
CA LEU A 319 9.90 16.71 10.68
C LEU A 319 11.40 16.85 10.42
N ASP A 320 11.82 17.92 9.76
CA ASP A 320 13.23 18.21 9.49
C ASP A 320 14.02 18.64 10.74
N ASP A 321 13.37 18.78 11.90
CA ASP A 321 14.03 18.91 13.21
C ASP A 321 14.31 17.53 13.86
N ILE A 322 13.72 16.45 13.33
CA ILE A 322 13.93 15.07 13.78
C ILE A 322 15.15 14.49 13.07
N VAL A 323 16.01 13.82 13.83
CA VAL A 323 17.20 13.15 13.35
C VAL A 323 16.92 11.67 13.17
N LEU A 324 17.30 11.17 12.01
CA LEU A 324 17.34 9.77 11.65
C LEU A 324 18.74 9.21 11.93
N VAL A 325 18.78 8.14 12.71
CA VAL A 325 20.00 7.50 13.20
C VAL A 325 20.14 6.12 12.60
N GLU A 326 21.14 5.95 11.74
CA GLU A 326 21.46 4.68 11.09
C GLU A 326 22.92 4.31 11.30
N GLY A 327 23.17 3.43 12.27
CA GLY A 327 24.52 3.10 12.69
C GLY A 327 25.24 4.36 13.20
N ALA A 328 26.30 4.78 12.49
CA ALA A 328 27.04 6.01 12.80
C ALA A 328 26.50 7.25 12.07
N SER A 329 25.58 7.09 11.12
CA SER A 329 25.00 8.20 10.34
C SER A 329 23.89 8.88 11.14
N ARG A 330 23.90 10.21 11.15
CA ARG A 330 22.85 11.06 11.73
C ARG A 330 22.46 12.09 10.68
N THR A 331 21.24 12.02 10.20
CA THR A 331 20.74 12.96 9.17
C THR A 331 19.36 13.48 9.55
N PRO A 332 19.06 14.77 9.33
CA PRO A 332 17.69 15.24 9.45
C PRO A 332 16.74 14.47 8.54
N LEU A 333 15.49 14.26 8.97
CA LEU A 333 14.47 13.73 8.07
C LEU A 333 14.20 14.71 6.94
N THR A 334 14.00 14.16 5.75
CA THR A 334 13.74 14.97 4.56
C THR A 334 12.31 14.83 4.04
N GLY A 335 11.60 13.78 4.46
CA GLY A 335 10.24 13.53 4.02
C GLY A 335 9.69 12.20 4.52
N GLY A 336 8.68 11.69 3.82
CA GLY A 336 7.99 10.46 4.23
C GLY A 336 8.71 9.20 3.80
N TYR A 337 9.56 9.25 2.77
CA TYR A 337 10.37 8.11 2.33
C TYR A 337 11.25 7.59 3.48
N ASP A 338 11.91 8.51 4.18
CA ASP A 338 12.76 8.21 5.33
C ASP A 338 11.99 7.54 6.48
N VAL A 339 10.69 7.79 6.60
CA VAL A 339 9.82 7.16 7.61
C VAL A 339 9.40 5.76 7.18
N VAL A 340 8.91 5.60 5.95
CA VAL A 340 8.30 4.33 5.50
C VAL A 340 9.31 3.21 5.25
N ARG A 341 10.59 3.52 5.03
CA ARG A 341 11.66 2.49 4.97
C ARG A 341 11.92 1.79 6.32
N HIS A 342 11.43 2.36 7.42
CA HIS A 342 11.48 1.75 8.76
C HIS A 342 10.13 1.12 9.16
N ILE A 343 9.21 0.97 8.21
CA ILE A 343 7.94 0.28 8.39
C ILE A 343 8.01 -1.07 7.68
N GLU A 344 7.57 -2.13 8.35
CA GLU A 344 7.19 -3.37 7.69
C GLU A 344 5.67 -3.48 7.60
N VAL A 345 5.17 -3.77 6.39
CA VAL A 345 3.75 -3.99 6.14
C VAL A 345 3.49 -5.38 5.57
N GLY A 346 2.26 -5.85 5.72
CA GLY A 346 1.75 -7.00 4.99
C GLY A 346 0.49 -7.59 5.60
N PRO A 347 -0.06 -8.66 5.00
CA PRO A 347 -1.28 -9.29 5.47
C PRO A 347 -1.02 -10.23 6.65
N LYS A 348 -2.09 -10.57 7.34
CA LYS A 348 -2.12 -11.69 8.28
C LYS A 348 -2.69 -12.92 7.58
N LEU A 349 -1.99 -14.05 7.69
CA LEU A 349 -2.43 -15.34 7.18
C LEU A 349 -2.77 -16.29 8.32
N ARG A 350 -3.74 -17.18 8.10
CA ARG A 350 -3.99 -18.36 8.92
C ARG A 350 -3.43 -19.58 8.23
N ILE A 351 -2.61 -20.33 8.96
CA ILE A 351 -1.85 -21.45 8.41
C ILE A 351 -2.30 -22.73 9.10
N GLY A 352 -2.85 -23.66 8.33
CA GLY A 352 -3.30 -24.95 8.82
C GLY A 352 -2.14 -25.90 9.18
N PRO A 353 -2.46 -27.07 9.77
CA PRO A 353 -1.49 -28.11 9.99
C PRO A 353 -0.94 -28.64 8.65
N PRO A 354 0.29 -29.19 8.63
CA PRO A 354 0.86 -29.79 7.44
C PRO A 354 0.09 -31.06 7.05
N SER A 355 0.11 -31.39 5.76
CA SER A 355 -0.47 -32.62 5.23
C SER A 355 0.50 -33.28 4.26
N VAL A 356 0.37 -34.59 4.08
CA VAL A 356 1.23 -35.34 3.14
C VAL A 356 0.89 -34.92 1.72
N LEU A 357 1.89 -34.38 1.02
CA LEU A 357 1.80 -34.06 -0.40
C LEU A 357 1.90 -35.33 -1.25
N LYS A 358 1.05 -35.43 -2.26
CA LYS A 358 1.15 -36.45 -3.31
C LYS A 358 2.08 -35.96 -4.41
N GLU A 359 2.67 -36.90 -5.16
CA GLU A 359 3.52 -36.59 -6.31
C GLU A 359 2.86 -35.62 -7.31
N ALA A 360 1.58 -35.84 -7.61
CA ALA A 360 0.79 -35.00 -8.52
C ALA A 360 0.48 -33.60 -7.98
N ASP A 361 0.73 -33.33 -6.70
CA ASP A 361 0.52 -32.01 -6.12
C ASP A 361 1.64 -31.05 -6.49
N TYR A 362 2.87 -31.56 -6.68
CA TYR A 362 4.05 -30.75 -6.95
C TYR A 362 4.02 -30.18 -8.36
N LYS A 363 4.28 -28.87 -8.46
CA LYS A 363 4.51 -28.19 -9.74
C LYS A 363 6.00 -28.12 -9.99
N MET A 364 6.51 -29.07 -10.78
CA MET A 364 7.94 -29.13 -11.10
C MET A 364 8.32 -27.99 -12.07
N LEU A 365 9.31 -27.20 -11.67
CA LEU A 365 9.87 -26.08 -12.40
C LEU A 365 11.28 -26.43 -12.88
N THR A 366 11.64 -25.99 -14.08
CA THR A 366 12.93 -26.26 -14.74
C THR A 366 13.71 -25.00 -15.07
N GLU A 367 13.13 -23.85 -14.73
CA GLU A 367 13.69 -22.54 -14.99
C GLU A 367 14.98 -22.34 -14.20
N ASP A 368 15.81 -21.45 -14.72
CA ASP A 368 17.08 -21.11 -14.09
C ASP A 368 16.87 -20.36 -12.77
N ALA A 369 17.78 -20.55 -11.82
CA ALA A 369 17.71 -19.97 -10.48
C ALA A 369 18.63 -18.75 -10.28
N THR A 370 19.29 -18.25 -11.32
CA THR A 370 20.11 -17.03 -11.21
C THR A 370 19.25 -15.82 -10.85
N ALA A 371 19.86 -14.87 -10.15
CA ALA A 371 19.20 -13.63 -9.74
C ALA A 371 18.55 -12.90 -10.93
N ILE A 372 17.35 -12.37 -10.72
CA ILE A 372 16.65 -11.54 -11.70
C ILE A 372 17.28 -10.14 -11.70
N PRO A 373 17.76 -9.62 -12.84
CA PRO A 373 18.41 -8.30 -12.92
C PRO A 373 17.36 -7.18 -12.90
N CYS A 374 16.93 -6.77 -11.69
CA CYS A 374 15.87 -5.76 -11.54
C CYS A 374 16.21 -4.39 -12.13
N SER A 375 17.50 -4.04 -12.22
CA SER A 375 17.98 -2.82 -12.89
C SER A 375 17.68 -2.77 -14.40
N GLU A 376 17.34 -3.91 -15.01
CA GLU A 376 16.99 -4.03 -16.44
C GLU A 376 15.47 -4.11 -16.67
N ALA A 377 14.66 -4.05 -15.60
CA ALA A 377 13.21 -4.11 -15.72
C ALA A 377 12.65 -2.91 -16.51
N GLU A 378 11.58 -3.14 -17.29
CA GLU A 378 10.95 -2.10 -18.13
C GLU A 378 10.53 -0.86 -17.32
N ILE A 379 10.16 -1.06 -16.05
CA ILE A 379 9.80 0.00 -15.13
C ILE A 379 10.90 1.04 -14.96
N CYS A 380 12.18 0.66 -15.08
CA CYS A 380 13.30 1.57 -14.94
C CYS A 380 13.31 2.68 -16.01
N GLN A 381 12.73 2.45 -17.19
CA GLN A 381 12.56 3.54 -18.17
C GLN A 381 11.51 4.55 -17.70
N ARG A 382 10.40 4.07 -17.13
CA ARG A 382 9.37 4.94 -16.55
C ARG A 382 9.90 5.74 -15.37
N ILE A 383 10.72 5.14 -14.49
CA ILE A 383 11.39 5.84 -13.39
C ILE A 383 12.31 6.95 -13.92
N LYS A 384 13.13 6.66 -14.95
CA LYS A 384 14.00 7.67 -15.58
C LYS A 384 13.20 8.82 -16.17
N SER A 385 12.09 8.54 -16.85
CA SER A 385 11.19 9.58 -17.37
C SER A 385 10.56 10.41 -16.25
N LEU A 386 10.13 9.78 -15.16
CA LEU A 386 9.58 10.46 -14.00
C LEU A 386 10.63 11.37 -13.33
N LYS A 387 11.88 10.92 -13.26
CA LYS A 387 12.99 11.74 -12.76
C LYS A 387 13.25 12.97 -13.61
N ALA A 388 13.23 12.82 -14.94
CA ALA A 388 13.36 13.95 -15.85
C ALA A 388 12.21 14.96 -15.67
N GLU A 389 10.99 14.48 -15.49
CA GLU A 389 9.80 15.32 -15.21
C GLU A 389 9.98 16.10 -13.88
N TYR A 390 10.43 15.42 -12.83
CA TYR A 390 10.73 16.04 -11.52
C TYR A 390 11.79 17.13 -11.64
N ASP A 391 12.90 16.86 -12.35
CA ASP A 391 13.98 17.82 -12.51
C ASP A 391 13.55 19.06 -13.30
N GLN A 392 12.72 18.90 -14.32
CA GLN A 392 12.15 20.01 -15.08
C GLN A 392 11.22 20.87 -14.20
N ALA A 393 10.36 20.25 -13.40
CA ALA A 393 9.47 20.96 -12.48
C ALA A 393 10.27 21.74 -11.42
N ALA A 394 11.30 21.12 -10.85
CA ALA A 394 12.18 21.76 -9.86
C ALA A 394 12.96 22.95 -10.44
N GLN A 395 13.34 22.90 -11.72
CA GLN A 395 13.99 24.02 -12.41
C GLN A 395 13.00 25.15 -12.73
N ALA A 396 11.78 24.83 -13.16
CA ALA A 396 10.74 25.81 -13.47
C ALA A 396 10.32 26.63 -12.24
N GLY A 397 10.27 26.00 -11.06
CA GLY A 397 10.00 26.68 -9.79
C GLY A 397 11.12 27.61 -9.30
N ARG A 398 12.33 27.52 -9.90
CA ARG A 398 13.51 28.34 -9.54
C ARG A 398 13.70 29.59 -10.42
N VAL A 399 12.80 29.88 -11.37
CA VAL A 399 12.89 31.11 -12.17
C VAL A 399 12.54 32.32 -11.30
N ALA A 400 13.56 33.10 -10.96
CA ALA A 400 13.50 34.30 -10.11
C ALA A 400 12.43 35.32 -10.55
N PRO A 401 11.89 36.16 -9.63
CA PRO A 401 10.96 37.20 -10.00
C PRO A 401 11.61 38.14 -11.02
N ARG A 402 10.89 38.40 -12.12
CA ARG A 402 11.28 39.43 -13.09
C ARG A 402 11.55 40.72 -12.32
N ARG A 403 12.81 41.19 -12.32
CA ARG A 403 13.13 42.57 -11.91
C ARG A 403 12.26 43.48 -12.77
N MET A 404 11.18 44.03 -12.21
CA MET A 404 10.53 45.18 -12.80
C MET A 404 11.54 46.32 -12.70
N GLY A 405 12.16 46.65 -13.84
CA GLY A 405 13.02 47.82 -13.95
C GLY A 405 12.19 49.06 -13.64
N TRP A 406 12.45 49.66 -12.48
CA TRP A 406 12.06 51.04 -12.25
C TRP A 406 12.86 51.89 -13.23
N ARG A 407 12.16 52.58 -14.15
CA ARG A 407 12.74 53.69 -14.89
C ARG A 407 12.73 54.89 -13.96
N GLU A 408 13.91 55.50 -13.79
CA GLU A 408 14.11 56.78 -13.11
C GLU A 408 13.34 57.92 -13.78
#